data_AF-A0A7X1XTM9-F1
#
_entry.id   AF-A0A7X1XTM9-F1
#
_cell.length_a   1.000
_cell.length_b   1.000
_cell.length_c   1.000
_cell.angle_alpha   90.00
_cell.angle_beta   90.00
_cell.angle_gamma   90.00
#
_symmetry.space_group_name_H-M   'P 1'
#
loop_
_entity.id
_entity.type
_entity.pdbx_description
1 polymer ?
#
loop_
_entity_poly.entity_id
_entity_poly.type
_entity_poly.pdbx_seq_one_letter_code
_entity_poly.pdbx_strand_id
1 'polypeptide(L)' 'MSAQLSPIVSEFETDEQAASYDRWFRAKVLEAMNSTKPRLAHDEAMSKVQAALE' A
#
# COMPACT_ATOMS: atom_id res chain seq x y z
N MET A 1 -18.66 -14.49 -11.87
CA MET A 1 -18.92 -13.06 -11.66
C MET A 1 -18.90 -12.83 -10.17
N SER A 2 -17.88 -12.13 -9.67
CA SER A 2 -17.77 -11.78 -8.26
C SER A 2 -18.83 -10.73 -7.94
N ALA A 3 -19.48 -10.84 -6.77
CA ALA A 3 -20.56 -9.94 -6.40
C ALA A 3 -20.04 -8.49 -6.35
N GLN A 4 -20.84 -7.57 -6.87
CA GLN A 4 -20.45 -6.16 -6.87
C GLN A 4 -20.66 -5.58 -5.47
N LEU A 5 -19.60 -5.02 -4.90
CA LEU A 5 -19.62 -4.42 -3.57
C LEU A 5 -20.13 -2.98 -3.63
N SER A 6 -20.81 -2.56 -2.58
CA SER A 6 -21.27 -1.18 -2.43
C SER A 6 -20.06 -0.26 -2.18
N PRO A 7 -19.94 0.88 -2.90
CA PRO A 7 -18.88 1.87 -2.66
C PRO A 7 -18.86 2.47 -1.25
N ILE A 8 -19.97 2.38 -0.51
CA ILE A 8 -20.05 2.83 0.89
C ILE A 8 -19.33 1.84 1.83
N VAL A 9 -19.29 0.55 1.45
CA VAL A 9 -18.75 -0.53 2.28
C VAL A 9 -17.32 -0.87 1.88
N SER A 10 -16.99 -0.78 0.59
CA SER A 10 -15.69 -1.17 0.03
C SER A 10 -15.27 -0.21 -1.07
N GLU A 11 -13.99 0.14 -1.07
CA GLU A 11 -13.33 0.86 -2.16
C GLU A 11 -13.11 0.01 -3.42
N PHE A 12 -13.24 -1.31 -3.31
CA PHE A 12 -13.16 -2.26 -4.43
C PHE A 12 -14.54 -2.60 -4.96
N GLU A 13 -14.63 -2.81 -6.28
CA GLU A 13 -15.89 -3.19 -6.93
C GLU A 13 -16.28 -4.63 -6.64
N THR A 14 -15.33 -5.51 -6.30
CA THR A 14 -15.58 -6.94 -6.08
C THR A 14 -14.73 -7.51 -4.95
N ASP A 15 -15.23 -8.56 -4.32
CA ASP A 15 -14.49 -9.31 -3.28
C ASP A 15 -13.16 -9.87 -3.80
N GLU A 16 -13.11 -10.26 -5.07
CA GLU A 16 -11.91 -10.81 -5.68
C GLU A 16 -10.79 -9.76 -5.80
N GLN A 17 -11.15 -8.53 -6.20
CA GLN A 17 -10.22 -7.41 -6.24
C GLN A 17 -9.71 -7.07 -4.83
N ALA A 18 -10.62 -6.99 -3.85
CA ALA A 18 -10.27 -6.72 -2.45
C ALA A 18 -9.32 -7.78 -1.88
N ALA A 19 -9.62 -9.06 -2.10
CA ALA A 19 -8.79 -10.17 -1.65
C ALA A 19 -7.43 -10.20 -2.36
N SER A 20 -7.37 -9.83 -3.64
CA SER A 20 -6.11 -9.70 -4.38
C SER A 20 -5.25 -8.58 -3.81
N TYR A 21 -5.85 -7.41 -3.54
CA TYR A 21 -5.16 -6.29 -2.92
C TYR A 21 -4.65 -6.63 -1.52
N ASP A 22 -5.47 -7.24 -0.66
CA ASP A 22 -5.07 -7.63 0.70
C ASP A 22 -3.86 -8.56 0.69
N ARG A 23 -3.82 -9.57 -0.19
CA ARG A 23 -2.67 -10.47 -0.33
C ARG A 23 -1.39 -9.71 -0.72
N TRP A 24 -1.48 -8.84 -1.72
CA TRP A 24 -0.35 -8.01 -2.15
C TRP A 24 0.11 -7.05 -1.04
N PHE A 25 -0.83 -6.39 -0.37
CA PHE A 25 -0.54 -5.42 0.67
C PHE A 25 0.16 -6.07 1.86
N ARG A 26 -0.33 -7.22 2.33
CA ARG A 26 0.32 -8.00 3.39
C ARG A 26 1.74 -8.41 3.01
N ALA A 27 1.95 -8.88 1.78
CA ALA A 27 3.28 -9.24 1.29
C ALA A 27 4.23 -8.02 1.31
N LYS A 28 3.76 -6.86 0.85
CA LYS A 28 4.54 -5.61 0.86
C LYS A 28 4.86 -5.12 2.28
N VAL A 29 3.91 -5.25 3.21
CA VAL A 29 4.13 -4.91 4.63
C VAL A 29 5.16 -5.86 5.25
N LEU A 30 5.06 -7.17 4.99
CA LEU A 30 6.04 -8.14 5.48
C LEU A 30 7.45 -7.87 4.94
N GLU A 31 7.57 -7.52 3.66
CA GLU A 31 8.86 -7.10 3.07
C GLU A 31 9.43 -5.86 3.78
N ALA A 32 8.60 -4.85 4.03
CA ALA A 32 9.01 -3.64 4.73
C ALA A 32 9.42 -3.92 6.19
N MET A 33 8.68 -4.78 6.90
CA MET A 33 8.99 -5.18 8.28
C MET A 33 10.30 -5.95 8.38
N ASN A 34 10.60 -6.81 7.40
CA ASN A 34 11.84 -7.58 7.35
C ASN A 34 13.03 -6.80 6.76
N SER A 35 12.82 -5.55 6.35
CA SER A 35 13.88 -4.72 5.79
C SER A 35 14.89 -4.32 6.87
N THR A 36 16.18 -4.51 6.57
CA THR A 36 17.29 -4.06 7.43
C THR A 36 17.68 -2.60 7.19
N LYS A 37 16.97 -1.90 6.31
CA LYS A 37 17.23 -0.50 5.98
C LYS A 37 17.02 0.38 7.23
N PRO A 38 17.87 1.40 7.45
CA PRO A 38 17.68 2.31 8.56
C PRO A 38 16.36 3.07 8.40
N ARG A 39 15.73 3.39 9.53
CA ARG A 39 14.55 4.26 9.55
C ARG A 39 14.95 5.67 9.17
N LEU A 40 14.05 6.33 8.44
CA LEU A 40 14.27 7.67 7.93
C LEU A 40 13.50 8.69 8.78
N ALA A 41 14.15 9.79 9.16
CA ALA A 41 13.45 10.91 9.78
C ALA A 41 12.47 11.54 8.79
N HIS A 42 11.39 12.15 9.29
CA HIS A 42 10.36 12.74 8.44
C HIS A 42 10.95 13.77 7.46
N ASP A 43 11.77 14.71 7.95
CA ASP A 43 12.36 15.77 7.13
C ASP A 43 13.27 15.21 6.02
N GLU A 44 14.05 14.17 6.32
CA GLU A 44 14.90 13.51 5.33
C GLU A 44 14.06 12.75 4.29
N ALA A 45 12.92 12.17 4.68
CA ALA A 45 11.98 11.55 3.75
C ALA A 45 11.38 12.57 2.79
N MET A 46 10.92 13.71 3.30
CA MET A 46 10.34 14.78 2.49
C MET A 46 11.37 15.40 1.55
N SER A 47 12.61 15.59 2.00
CA SER A 47 13.70 16.08 1.14
C SER A 47 13.99 15.13 -0.03
N LYS A 48 13.99 13.81 0.21
CA LYS A 48 14.16 12.81 -0.87
C LYS A 48 13.01 12.83 -1.88
N VAL A 49 11.77 13.03 -1.41
CA VAL A 49 10.62 13.15 -2.31
C VAL A 49 10.71 14.42 -3.16
N GLN A 50 11.03 15.56 -2.54
CA GLN A 50 11.19 16.83 -3.25
C GLN A 50 12.28 16.73 -4.33
N ALA A 51 13.44 16.16 -3.99
CA ALA A 51 14.55 15.98 -4.94
C ALA A 51 14.23 15.03 -6.10
N ALA A 52 13.24 14.14 -5.96
CA ALA A 52 12.80 13.25 -7.03
C ALA A 52 11.77 13.88 -7.98
N LEU A 53 11.20 15.04 -7.60
CA LEU A 53 10.23 15.79 -8.39
C LEU A 53 10.87 16.92 -9.22
N GLU A 54 12.12 17.28 -8.91
CA GLU A 54 12.95 18.27 -9.62
C GLU A 54 13.75 17.63 -10.76
#